data_AF-A0A3P2ACN9-F1
#
_entry.id   AF-A0A3P2ACN9-F1
#
_cell.length_a   1.000
_cell.length_b   1.000
_cell.length_c   1.000
_cell.angle_alpha   90.00
_cell.angle_beta   90.00
_cell.angle_gamma   90.00
#
_symmetry.space_group_name_H-M   'P 1'
#
loop_
_entity.id
_entity.type
_entity.pdbx_description
1 polymer ?
#
loop_
_entity_poly.entity_id
_entity_poly.type
_entity_poly.pdbx_seq_one_letter_code
_entity_poly.pdbx_strand_id
1 'polypeptide(L)'
;EQMAVLMIRWLEQKEDLSGLDTSKVADAILDFVMVGEYAEGGKKEIREEYQRAVQKAYVLGLLTGYEDTSFRPQGILIRAEAATVVVRMLEAKRRVPFQPEMMIEKQQAEKAQYYYGGSKWLDPADAKISKLERVKIDKILTSGALDYSPYIHAIVQRNSYPDMSVDDIRSSIKYGRPENPYQAQLADLEQLLLRRVSKADTEKVIQFLSRKTSPTTNLEVAGIGFMLRNDEYLVQIRENTDLENIAYSVMVNIIYRDDKWKPLEKLYIQEIPIRH
;
A
#
# COMPACT_ATOMS: atom_id res chain seq x y z
N GLU A 1 17.57 -5.91 -4.83
CA GLU A 1 17.95 -4.59 -4.28
C GLU A 1 19.45 -4.44 -3.97
N GLN A 2 20.09 -5.36 -3.24
CA GLN A 2 21.53 -5.30 -2.92
C GLN A 2 22.42 -5.14 -4.16
N MET A 3 22.12 -5.85 -5.25
CA MET A 3 22.83 -5.66 -6.52
C MET A 3 22.75 -4.21 -7.00
N ALA A 4 21.58 -3.56 -6.93
CA ALA A 4 21.44 -2.17 -7.35
C ALA A 4 22.39 -1.25 -6.58
N VAL A 5 22.54 -1.46 -5.27
CA VAL A 5 23.51 -0.71 -4.45
C VAL A 5 24.93 -0.89 -4.97
N LEU A 6 25.35 -2.14 -5.21
CA LEU A 6 26.69 -2.44 -5.71
C LEU A 6 26.95 -1.80 -7.09
N MET A 7 25.96 -1.88 -8.00
CA MET A 7 26.07 -1.28 -9.32
C MET A 7 26.24 0.23 -9.27
N ILE A 8 25.38 0.91 -8.49
CA ILE A 8 25.39 2.36 -8.39
C ILE A 8 26.69 2.84 -7.76
N ARG A 9 27.14 2.21 -6.67
CA ARG A 9 28.43 2.55 -6.04
C ARG A 9 29.62 2.38 -7.00
N TRP A 10 29.58 1.38 -7.90
CA TRP A 10 30.62 1.20 -8.91
C TRP A 10 30.56 2.28 -10.00
N LEU A 11 29.35 2.63 -10.45
CA LEU A 11 29.16 3.66 -11.49
C LEU A 11 29.50 5.07 -10.98
N GLU A 12 29.21 5.39 -9.73
CA GLU A 12 29.56 6.69 -9.12
C GLU A 12 31.07 6.97 -9.10
N GLN A 13 31.91 5.95 -9.25
CA GLN A 13 33.37 6.11 -9.39
C GLN A 13 33.81 6.44 -10.82
N LYS A 14 32.89 6.35 -11.80
CA LYS A 14 33.19 6.40 -13.24
C LYS A 14 32.37 7.45 -13.99
N GLU A 15 31.18 7.75 -13.48
CA GLU A 15 30.18 8.61 -14.10
C GLU A 15 29.63 9.57 -13.05
N ASP A 16 29.32 10.81 -13.45
CA ASP A 16 28.56 11.74 -12.61
C ASP A 16 27.07 11.40 -12.68
N LEU A 17 26.51 10.99 -11.55
CA LEU A 17 25.10 10.59 -11.43
C LEU A 17 24.23 11.64 -10.72
N SER A 18 24.78 12.82 -10.42
CA SER A 18 24.09 13.86 -9.62
C SER A 18 22.88 14.47 -10.33
N GLY A 19 22.87 14.47 -11.67
CA GLY A 19 21.79 15.03 -12.50
C GLY A 19 20.65 14.07 -12.86
N LEU A 20 20.61 12.86 -12.31
CA LEU A 20 19.57 11.89 -12.65
C LEU A 20 18.21 12.28 -12.06
N ASP A 21 17.20 12.45 -12.91
CA ASP A 21 15.81 12.59 -12.47
C ASP A 21 15.23 11.22 -12.12
N THR A 22 14.94 11.03 -10.82
CA THR A 22 14.38 9.80 -10.26
C THR A 22 12.92 9.95 -9.83
N SER A 23 12.32 11.12 -10.05
CA SER A 23 11.02 11.50 -9.49
C SER A 23 9.88 10.56 -9.88
N LYS A 24 9.92 10.03 -11.10
CA LYS A 24 8.89 9.12 -11.65
C LYS A 24 9.08 7.65 -11.32
N VAL A 25 10.22 7.25 -10.75
CA VAL A 25 10.54 5.82 -10.62
C VAL A 25 9.66 5.13 -9.60
N ALA A 26 9.32 5.81 -8.50
CA ALA A 26 8.47 5.23 -7.46
C ALA A 26 7.05 4.94 -7.97
N ASP A 27 6.52 5.80 -8.84
CA ASP A 27 5.21 5.61 -9.46
C ASP A 27 5.24 4.54 -10.57
N ALA A 28 6.35 4.45 -11.30
CA ALA A 28 6.48 3.57 -12.46
C ALA A 28 6.75 2.10 -12.12
N ILE A 29 7.25 1.80 -10.92
CA ILE A 29 7.53 0.43 -10.49
C ILE A 29 6.40 -0.05 -9.58
N LEU A 30 5.66 -1.07 -10.01
CA LEU A 30 4.45 -1.57 -9.34
C LEU A 30 4.64 -1.84 -7.83
N ASP A 31 5.76 -2.49 -7.50
CA ASP A 31 6.08 -2.92 -6.15
C ASP A 31 7.22 -2.10 -5.54
N PHE A 32 7.41 -0.84 -5.97
CA PHE A 32 8.49 0.01 -5.44
C PHE A 32 8.42 0.20 -3.93
N VAL A 33 7.21 0.31 -3.39
CA VAL A 33 6.94 0.40 -1.95
C VAL A 33 7.51 -0.78 -1.15
N MET A 34 7.76 -1.91 -1.82
CA MET A 34 8.36 -3.11 -1.23
C MET A 34 9.89 -3.03 -1.12
N VAL A 35 10.54 -2.11 -1.83
CA VAL A 35 12.01 -1.99 -1.87
C VAL A 35 12.53 -1.56 -0.50
N GLY A 36 13.44 -2.38 0.06
CA GLY A 36 14.03 -2.19 1.37
C GLY A 36 13.16 -2.55 2.57
N GLU A 37 11.92 -3.01 2.36
CA GLU A 37 11.04 -3.46 3.45
C GLU A 37 11.52 -4.78 4.09
N TYR A 38 12.44 -5.48 3.43
CA TYR A 38 13.02 -6.75 3.88
C TYR A 38 14.40 -6.62 4.51
N ALA A 39 14.92 -5.39 4.63
CA ALA A 39 16.24 -5.15 5.20
C ALA A 39 16.30 -5.61 6.66
N GLU A 40 17.26 -6.49 6.97
CA GLU A 40 17.51 -6.97 8.32
C GLU A 40 17.84 -5.79 9.26
N GLY A 41 17.18 -5.76 10.43
CA GLY A 41 17.35 -4.70 11.42
C GLY A 41 16.51 -3.44 11.19
N GLY A 42 15.69 -3.37 10.13
CA GLY A 42 14.64 -2.35 9.95
C GLY A 42 15.14 -0.90 9.90
N LYS A 43 16.42 -0.70 9.61
CA LYS A 43 17.04 0.61 9.60
C LYS A 43 16.51 1.42 8.42
N LYS A 44 15.87 2.55 8.72
CA LYS A 44 15.32 3.47 7.72
C LYS A 44 16.38 3.86 6.68
N GLU A 45 17.61 4.04 7.12
CA GLU A 45 18.74 4.42 6.27
C GLU A 45 19.06 3.35 5.21
N ILE A 46 18.95 2.07 5.57
CA ILE A 46 19.19 0.95 4.63
C ILE A 46 18.05 0.89 3.60
N ARG A 47 16.80 1.07 4.04
CA ARG A 47 15.65 1.11 3.13
C ARG A 47 15.80 2.25 2.12
N GLU A 48 16.14 3.44 2.60
CA GLU A 48 16.36 4.60 1.72
C GLU A 48 17.53 4.39 0.76
N GLU A 49 18.62 3.75 1.20
CA GLU A 49 19.73 3.39 0.32
C GLU A 49 19.28 2.47 -0.81
N TYR A 50 18.51 1.42 -0.49
CA TYR A 50 18.01 0.48 -1.47
C TYR A 50 17.06 1.15 -2.46
N GLN A 51 16.14 1.98 -1.97
CA GLN A 51 15.22 2.75 -2.81
C GLN A 51 15.99 3.67 -3.76
N ARG A 52 16.94 4.47 -3.26
CA ARG A 52 17.78 5.35 -4.10
C ARG A 52 18.56 4.57 -5.15
N ALA A 53 19.14 3.44 -4.78
CA ALA A 53 19.91 2.62 -5.70
C ALA A 53 19.05 2.00 -6.81
N VAL A 54 17.86 1.50 -6.46
CA VAL A 54 16.90 0.98 -7.44
C VAL A 54 16.43 2.10 -8.36
N GLN A 55 16.12 3.28 -7.83
CA GLN A 55 15.72 4.44 -8.62
C GLN A 55 16.76 4.80 -9.69
N LYS A 56 18.01 5.01 -9.27
CA LYS A 56 19.12 5.31 -10.18
C LYS A 56 19.33 4.19 -11.21
N ALA A 57 19.25 2.93 -10.79
CA ALA A 57 19.49 1.80 -11.69
C ALA A 57 18.43 1.68 -12.80
N TYR A 58 17.18 2.07 -12.53
CA TYR A 58 16.14 2.17 -13.56
C TYR A 58 16.39 3.35 -14.50
N VAL A 59 16.65 4.56 -13.98
CA VAL A 59 16.89 5.75 -14.82
C VAL A 59 18.10 5.56 -15.73
N LEU A 60 19.15 4.91 -15.23
CA LEU A 60 20.34 4.55 -16.01
C LEU A 60 20.10 3.40 -17.00
N GLY A 61 18.92 2.78 -17.01
CA GLY A 61 18.61 1.69 -17.94
C GLY A 61 19.36 0.40 -17.67
N LEU A 62 19.88 0.23 -16.45
CA LEU A 62 20.54 -1.00 -16.01
C LEU A 62 19.49 -2.08 -15.72
N LEU A 63 18.42 -1.67 -15.04
CA LEU A 63 17.27 -2.48 -14.70
C LEU A 63 16.04 -1.99 -15.46
N THR A 64 15.21 -2.95 -15.88
CA THR A 64 13.98 -2.68 -16.64
C THR A 64 12.73 -3.27 -15.97
N GLY A 65 12.91 -4.00 -14.87
CA GLY A 65 11.83 -4.74 -14.22
C GLY A 65 11.33 -5.91 -15.06
N TYR A 66 10.15 -6.39 -14.69
CA TYR A 66 9.42 -7.46 -15.35
C TYR A 66 8.27 -6.92 -16.20
N GLU A 67 7.66 -7.79 -16.99
CA GLU A 67 6.56 -7.43 -17.89
C GLU A 67 5.39 -6.78 -17.15
N ASP A 68 5.08 -7.23 -15.94
CA ASP A 68 4.02 -6.70 -15.07
C ASP A 68 4.38 -5.36 -14.39
N THR A 69 5.49 -4.72 -14.80
CA THR A 69 6.05 -3.48 -14.22
C THR A 69 6.59 -3.62 -12.79
N SER A 70 6.72 -4.85 -12.26
CA SER A 70 7.35 -5.10 -10.97
C SER A 70 8.88 -5.07 -11.04
N PHE A 71 9.51 -4.83 -9.89
CA PHE A 71 10.93 -5.01 -9.64
C PHE A 71 11.24 -6.33 -8.90
N ARG A 72 10.33 -6.82 -8.06
CA ARG A 72 10.47 -8.01 -7.21
C ARG A 72 11.67 -7.93 -6.26
N PRO A 73 11.63 -7.10 -5.19
CA PRO A 73 12.78 -6.88 -4.32
C PRO A 73 13.36 -8.13 -3.66
N GLN A 74 12.51 -9.13 -3.36
CA GLN A 74 12.90 -10.44 -2.83
C GLN A 74 13.22 -11.49 -3.90
N GLY A 75 13.12 -11.13 -5.18
CA GLY A 75 13.39 -12.03 -6.28
C GLY A 75 14.83 -12.52 -6.24
N ILE A 76 15.02 -13.81 -6.51
CA ILE A 76 16.35 -14.37 -6.74
C ILE A 76 16.75 -13.99 -8.17
N LEU A 77 17.84 -13.24 -8.29
CA LEU A 77 18.38 -12.89 -9.58
C LEU A 77 19.01 -14.12 -10.25
N ILE A 78 18.56 -14.46 -11.45
CA ILE A 78 19.15 -15.58 -12.20
C ILE A 78 20.42 -15.15 -12.94
N ARG A 79 21.28 -16.12 -13.27
CA ARG A 79 22.58 -15.86 -13.95
C ARG A 79 22.43 -15.06 -15.25
N ALA A 80 21.36 -15.28 -16.01
CA ALA A 80 21.10 -14.57 -17.25
C ALA A 80 20.81 -13.07 -16.99
N GLU A 81 19.96 -12.76 -16.03
CA GLU A 81 19.66 -11.39 -15.62
C GLU A 81 20.91 -10.67 -15.11
N ALA A 82 21.71 -11.35 -14.29
CA ALA A 82 22.99 -10.82 -13.81
C ALA A 82 23.95 -10.49 -14.96
N ALA A 83 24.09 -11.38 -15.95
CA ALA A 83 24.94 -11.15 -17.11
C ALA A 83 24.46 -9.96 -17.95
N THR A 84 23.14 -9.84 -18.18
CA THR A 84 22.55 -8.69 -18.89
C THR A 84 22.87 -7.38 -18.19
N VAL A 85 22.71 -7.35 -16.85
CA VAL A 85 22.99 -6.19 -16.03
C VAL A 85 24.47 -5.79 -16.11
N VAL A 86 25.40 -6.75 -15.98
CA VAL A 86 26.84 -6.50 -16.10
C VAL A 86 27.20 -5.92 -17.47
N VAL A 87 26.62 -6.44 -18.56
CA VAL A 87 26.85 -5.90 -19.91
C VAL A 87 26.37 -4.44 -20.01
N ARG A 88 25.21 -4.10 -19.43
CA ARG A 88 24.69 -2.71 -19.40
C ARG A 88 25.54 -1.76 -18.54
N MET A 89 26.20 -2.29 -17.51
CA MET A 89 27.17 -1.53 -16.72
C MET A 89 28.44 -1.22 -17.52
N LEU A 90 28.97 -2.21 -18.23
CA LEU A 90 30.23 -2.08 -18.99
C LEU A 90 30.06 -1.31 -20.29
N GLU A 91 28.90 -1.43 -20.95
CA GLU A 91 28.60 -0.79 -22.22
C GLU A 91 27.38 0.12 -22.11
N ALA A 92 27.60 1.43 -21.94
CA ALA A 92 26.51 2.40 -21.81
C ALA A 92 25.52 2.38 -23.00
N LYS A 93 26.00 2.07 -24.22
CA LYS A 93 25.17 1.90 -25.42
C LYS A 93 24.17 0.73 -25.35
N ARG A 94 24.32 -0.18 -24.39
CA ARG A 94 23.43 -1.34 -24.17
C ARG A 94 22.33 -1.04 -23.14
N ARG A 95 22.40 0.10 -22.44
CA ARG A 95 21.39 0.53 -21.47
C ARG A 95 20.06 0.74 -22.19
N VAL A 96 18.99 0.31 -21.55
CA VAL A 96 17.63 0.42 -22.11
C VAL A 96 16.98 1.69 -21.55
N PRO A 97 16.49 2.61 -22.40
CA PRO A 97 15.84 3.82 -21.92
C PRO A 97 14.71 3.50 -20.94
N PHE A 98 14.71 4.19 -19.79
CA PHE A 98 13.61 4.12 -18.84
C PHE A 98 12.37 4.79 -19.43
N GLN A 99 11.22 4.12 -19.34
CA GLN A 99 9.95 4.58 -19.91
C GLN A 99 8.87 4.65 -18.83
N PRO A 100 8.99 5.59 -17.86
CA PRO A 100 8.10 5.66 -16.72
C PRO A 100 6.64 5.85 -17.11
N GLU A 101 6.35 6.68 -18.10
CA GLU A 101 4.99 7.01 -18.52
C GLU A 101 4.25 5.78 -19.02
N MET A 102 4.91 4.95 -19.85
CA MET A 102 4.35 3.70 -20.37
C MET A 102 4.09 2.69 -19.24
N MET A 103 5.00 2.59 -18.27
CA MET A 103 4.83 1.71 -17.12
C MET A 103 3.65 2.16 -16.25
N ILE A 104 3.55 3.46 -15.97
CA ILE A 104 2.44 4.06 -15.19
C ILE A 104 1.10 3.82 -15.90
N GLU A 105 1.03 4.07 -17.21
CA GLU A 105 -0.18 3.84 -18.00
C GLU A 105 -0.61 2.36 -17.95
N LYS A 106 0.35 1.43 -18.10
CA LYS A 106 0.08 0.00 -17.99
C LYS A 106 -0.48 -0.37 -16.62
N GLN A 107 0.12 0.15 -15.54
CA GLN A 107 -0.39 -0.10 -14.19
C GLN A 107 -1.82 0.43 -14.03
N GLN A 108 -2.09 1.65 -14.48
CA GLN A 108 -3.42 2.25 -14.40
C GLN A 108 -4.47 1.45 -15.17
N ALA A 109 -4.12 0.96 -16.37
CA ALA A 109 -5.00 0.15 -17.21
C ALA A 109 -5.35 -1.20 -16.55
N GLU A 110 -4.42 -1.80 -15.80
CA GLU A 110 -4.62 -3.10 -15.16
C GLU A 110 -5.18 -3.01 -13.72
N LYS A 111 -5.06 -1.86 -13.05
CA LYS A 111 -5.42 -1.67 -11.64
C LYS A 111 -6.85 -2.12 -11.32
N ALA A 112 -7.79 -1.87 -12.23
CA ALA A 112 -9.19 -2.27 -12.09
C ALA A 112 -9.39 -3.79 -11.89
N GLN A 113 -8.48 -4.61 -12.41
CA GLN A 113 -8.58 -6.08 -12.37
C GLN A 113 -8.29 -6.66 -10.98
N TYR A 114 -7.70 -5.88 -10.07
CA TYR A 114 -7.35 -6.30 -8.72
C TYR A 114 -8.47 -6.04 -7.68
N TYR A 115 -9.55 -5.37 -8.07
CA TYR A 115 -10.68 -5.09 -7.18
C TYR A 115 -11.72 -6.21 -7.18
N TYR A 116 -12.63 -6.18 -6.22
CA TYR A 116 -13.68 -7.17 -6.02
C TYR A 116 -14.40 -7.54 -7.34
N GLY A 117 -14.33 -8.81 -7.72
CA GLY A 117 -14.90 -9.36 -8.97
C GLY A 117 -14.03 -9.22 -10.22
N GLY A 118 -12.85 -8.62 -10.13
CA GLY A 118 -11.88 -8.51 -11.23
C GLY A 118 -11.14 -9.82 -11.53
N SER A 119 -10.56 -9.93 -12.73
CA SER A 119 -9.87 -11.16 -13.18
C SER A 119 -8.57 -11.49 -12.44
N LYS A 120 -7.94 -10.48 -11.83
CA LYS A 120 -6.72 -10.62 -11.00
C LYS A 120 -7.03 -10.51 -9.51
N TRP A 121 -8.32 -10.46 -9.14
CA TRP A 121 -8.74 -10.31 -7.78
C TRP A 121 -8.44 -11.57 -6.97
N LEU A 122 -7.71 -11.40 -5.88
CA LEU A 122 -7.50 -12.41 -4.88
C LEU A 122 -8.34 -12.05 -3.66
N ASP A 123 -9.33 -12.89 -3.32
CA ASP A 123 -10.26 -12.62 -2.22
C ASP A 123 -9.50 -12.51 -0.89
N PRO A 124 -9.44 -11.32 -0.25
CA PRO A 124 -8.75 -11.18 1.02
C PRO A 124 -9.29 -12.11 2.11
N ALA A 125 -10.53 -12.59 2.00
CA ALA A 125 -11.10 -13.56 2.93
C ALA A 125 -10.55 -15.00 2.77
N ASP A 126 -9.87 -15.35 1.66
CA ASP A 126 -9.33 -16.71 1.49
C ASP A 126 -8.14 -16.94 2.42
N ALA A 127 -8.35 -17.74 3.47
CA ALA A 127 -7.36 -18.07 4.49
C ALA A 127 -6.06 -18.69 3.93
N LYS A 128 -6.05 -19.23 2.70
CA LYS A 128 -4.85 -19.76 2.04
C LYS A 128 -3.88 -18.65 1.61
N ILE A 129 -4.38 -17.44 1.36
CA ILE A 129 -3.54 -16.28 1.07
C ILE A 129 -2.83 -15.89 2.36
N SER A 130 -1.53 -15.62 2.29
CA SER A 130 -0.79 -15.17 3.47
C SER A 130 -1.09 -13.70 3.79
N LYS A 131 -0.96 -13.30 5.06
CA LYS A 131 -1.14 -11.89 5.45
C LYS A 131 -0.17 -10.96 4.72
N LEU A 132 1.06 -11.41 4.47
CA LEU A 132 2.04 -10.65 3.70
C LEU A 132 1.56 -10.38 2.26
N GLU A 133 1.00 -11.39 1.59
CA GLU A 133 0.46 -11.22 0.23
C GLU A 133 -0.75 -10.28 0.19
N ARG A 134 -1.62 -10.30 1.22
CA ARG A 134 -2.70 -9.30 1.34
C ARG A 134 -2.15 -7.89 1.43
N VAL A 135 -1.24 -7.65 2.37
CA VAL A 135 -0.66 -6.33 2.64
C VAL A 135 0.14 -5.80 1.43
N LYS A 136 0.87 -6.67 0.72
CA LYS A 136 1.56 -6.33 -0.53
C LYS A 136 0.61 -5.71 -1.56
N ILE A 137 -0.48 -6.40 -1.84
CA ILE A 137 -1.46 -5.92 -2.83
C ILE A 137 -2.18 -4.67 -2.32
N ASP A 138 -2.47 -4.56 -1.01
CA ASP A 138 -3.08 -3.34 -0.46
C ASP A 138 -2.14 -2.14 -0.68
N LYS A 139 -0.84 -2.31 -0.44
CA LYS A 139 0.16 -1.25 -0.71
C LYS A 139 0.29 -0.89 -2.17
N ILE A 140 0.17 -1.85 -3.09
CA ILE A 140 0.19 -1.59 -4.53
C ILE A 140 -1.02 -0.74 -4.96
N LEU A 141 -2.19 -0.94 -4.34
CA LEU A 141 -3.41 -0.22 -4.72
C LEU A 141 -3.52 1.17 -4.10
N THR A 142 -2.86 1.42 -2.97
CA THR A 142 -2.90 2.71 -2.24
C THR A 142 -1.71 3.61 -2.56
N SER A 143 -1.89 4.92 -2.43
CA SER A 143 -0.80 5.92 -2.50
C SER A 143 0.09 5.96 -1.26
N GLY A 144 -0.39 5.43 -0.13
CA GLY A 144 0.31 5.48 1.15
C GLY A 144 -0.04 6.70 2.01
N ALA A 145 -1.05 7.48 1.60
CA ALA A 145 -1.62 8.57 2.38
C ALA A 145 -2.34 8.03 3.62
N LEU A 146 -3.15 6.97 3.51
CA LEU A 146 -3.88 6.43 4.66
C LEU A 146 -2.95 5.69 5.62
N ASP A 147 -3.02 6.08 6.91
CA ASP A 147 -2.40 5.30 7.97
C ASP A 147 -3.20 3.99 8.16
N TYR A 148 -2.61 2.85 7.81
CA TYR A 148 -3.23 1.54 8.03
C TYR A 148 -2.24 0.48 8.51
N SER A 149 -2.67 -0.33 9.46
CA SER A 149 -1.93 -1.45 10.02
C SER A 149 -2.62 -2.78 9.69
N PRO A 150 -1.84 -3.82 9.40
CA PRO A 150 -0.37 -3.84 9.44
C PRO A 150 0.30 -3.39 8.13
N TYR A 151 1.41 -2.67 8.26
CA TYR A 151 2.34 -2.36 7.18
C TYR A 151 3.26 -3.55 6.87
N ILE A 152 3.80 -3.61 5.64
CA ILE A 152 4.69 -4.69 5.18
C ILE A 152 5.84 -4.94 6.16
N HIS A 153 6.61 -3.90 6.48
CA HIS A 153 7.73 -4.01 7.41
C HIS A 153 7.34 -4.67 8.75
N ALA A 154 6.20 -4.30 9.32
CA ALA A 154 5.73 -4.89 10.59
C ALA A 154 5.41 -6.38 10.44
N ILE A 155 4.83 -6.79 9.29
CA ILE A 155 4.58 -8.20 8.96
C ILE A 155 5.89 -8.97 8.79
N VAL A 156 6.84 -8.42 8.03
CA VAL A 156 8.14 -9.06 7.76
C VAL A 156 8.92 -9.28 9.05
N GLN A 157 8.93 -8.28 9.95
CA GLN A 157 9.60 -8.39 11.25
C GLN A 157 8.81 -9.15 12.31
N ARG A 158 7.59 -9.62 12.00
CA ARG A 158 6.68 -10.25 12.97
C ARG A 158 6.35 -9.36 14.18
N ASN A 159 6.36 -8.04 13.99
CA ASN A 159 6.03 -7.02 14.98
C ASN A 159 4.57 -6.53 14.84
N SER A 160 3.69 -7.38 14.31
CA SER A 160 2.27 -7.05 14.14
C SER A 160 1.46 -7.38 15.39
N TYR A 161 0.44 -6.57 15.67
CA TYR A 161 -0.60 -6.89 16.65
C TYR A 161 -1.24 -8.26 16.33
N PRO A 162 -1.80 -8.95 17.33
CA PRO A 162 -2.54 -10.17 17.08
C PRO A 162 -3.70 -9.91 16.11
N ASP A 163 -3.76 -10.74 15.08
CA ASP A 163 -4.81 -10.71 14.06
C ASP A 163 -6.14 -11.07 14.71
N MET A 164 -7.19 -10.29 14.44
CA MET A 164 -8.54 -10.61 14.92
C MET A 164 -9.34 -11.43 13.90
N SER A 165 -8.94 -11.38 12.63
CA SER A 165 -9.55 -12.06 11.49
C SER A 165 -8.46 -12.38 10.46
N VAL A 166 -8.73 -13.27 9.52
CA VAL A 166 -7.87 -13.51 8.34
C VAL A 166 -7.65 -12.26 7.49
N ASP A 167 -8.60 -11.32 7.47
CA ASP A 167 -8.47 -9.99 6.87
C ASP A 167 -8.99 -8.94 7.85
N ASP A 168 -8.06 -8.29 8.55
CA ASP A 168 -8.31 -7.17 9.44
C ASP A 168 -7.44 -5.96 9.06
N ILE A 169 -8.09 -4.88 8.63
CA ILE A 169 -7.44 -3.59 8.37
C ILE A 169 -7.82 -2.63 9.47
N ARG A 170 -6.82 -2.07 10.15
CA ARG A 170 -7.00 -1.01 11.15
C ARG A 170 -6.41 0.26 10.59
N SER A 171 -7.24 1.26 10.33
CA SER A 171 -6.78 2.51 9.74
C SER A 171 -7.22 3.72 10.54
N SER A 172 -6.51 4.82 10.37
CA SER A 172 -6.85 6.10 10.97
C SER A 172 -6.70 7.21 9.94
N ILE A 173 -7.80 7.92 9.70
CA ILE A 173 -7.78 9.15 8.93
C ILE A 173 -7.48 10.30 9.90
N LYS A 174 -6.40 11.05 9.64
CA LYS A 174 -6.00 12.21 10.45
C LYS A 174 -6.52 13.51 9.83
N TYR A 175 -7.06 14.39 10.67
CA TYR A 175 -7.50 15.72 10.24
C TYR A 175 -6.41 16.77 10.37
N GLY A 176 -6.53 17.86 9.60
CA GLY A 176 -5.76 19.09 9.82
C GLY A 176 -4.27 19.00 9.48
N ARG A 177 -3.86 18.02 8.66
CA ARG A 177 -2.47 17.81 8.25
C ARG A 177 -2.28 18.21 6.78
N PRO A 178 -1.62 19.34 6.48
CA PRO A 178 -1.34 19.74 5.09
C PRO A 178 -0.53 18.70 4.32
N GLU A 179 0.37 17.98 5.01
CA GLU A 179 1.21 16.94 4.45
C GLU A 179 0.46 15.67 4.07
N ASN A 180 -0.76 15.49 4.59
CA ASN A 180 -1.57 14.31 4.34
C ASN A 180 -3.06 14.69 4.25
N PRO A 181 -3.50 15.23 3.10
CA PRO A 181 -4.85 15.71 2.92
C PRO A 181 -5.89 14.61 3.19
N TYR A 182 -7.01 15.00 3.83
CA TYR A 182 -8.11 14.09 4.14
C TYR A 182 -8.60 13.31 2.91
N GLN A 183 -8.67 13.98 1.76
CA GLN A 183 -9.14 13.41 0.50
C GLN A 183 -8.18 12.33 -0.03
N ALA A 184 -6.87 12.48 0.16
CA ALA A 184 -5.90 11.45 -0.25
C ALA A 184 -6.03 10.20 0.63
N GLN A 185 -6.23 10.39 1.94
CA GLN A 185 -6.48 9.29 2.88
C GLN A 185 -7.81 8.57 2.58
N LEU A 186 -8.86 9.33 2.21
CA LEU A 186 -10.13 8.74 1.77
C LEU A 186 -9.99 7.98 0.45
N ALA A 187 -9.21 8.49 -0.51
CA ALA A 187 -8.97 7.80 -1.77
C ALA A 187 -8.28 6.45 -1.55
N ASP A 188 -7.30 6.39 -0.64
CA ASP A 188 -6.66 5.13 -0.23
C ASP A 188 -7.65 4.18 0.45
N LEU A 189 -8.48 4.67 1.38
CA LEU A 189 -9.51 3.86 2.03
C LEU A 189 -10.50 3.29 1.01
N GLU A 190 -10.92 4.10 0.04
CA GLU A 190 -11.79 3.68 -1.06
C GLU A 190 -11.16 2.52 -1.84
N GLN A 191 -9.86 2.57 -2.13
CA GLN A 191 -9.18 1.46 -2.81
C GLN A 191 -9.19 0.18 -1.96
N LEU A 192 -8.95 0.29 -0.65
CA LEU A 192 -9.00 -0.84 0.26
C LEU A 192 -10.40 -1.47 0.34
N LEU A 193 -11.45 -0.65 0.30
CA LEU A 193 -12.84 -1.10 0.28
C LEU A 193 -13.21 -1.73 -1.06
N LEU A 194 -12.91 -1.09 -2.20
CA LEU A 194 -13.16 -1.64 -3.54
C LEU A 194 -12.49 -2.99 -3.75
N ARG A 195 -11.38 -3.26 -3.05
CA ARG A 195 -10.74 -4.59 -3.08
C ARG A 195 -11.54 -5.67 -2.36
N ARG A 196 -12.38 -5.29 -1.39
CA ARG A 196 -13.04 -6.22 -0.46
C ARG A 196 -14.53 -6.36 -0.71
N VAL A 197 -15.19 -5.28 -1.13
CA VAL A 197 -16.65 -5.17 -1.24
C VAL A 197 -17.05 -4.53 -2.57
N SER A 198 -18.34 -4.58 -2.88
CA SER A 198 -18.88 -4.02 -4.12
C SER A 198 -18.71 -2.49 -4.18
N LYS A 199 -18.71 -1.92 -5.40
CA LYS A 199 -18.67 -0.46 -5.58
C LYS A 199 -19.79 0.25 -4.82
N ALA A 200 -21.01 -0.29 -4.85
CA ALA A 200 -22.15 0.27 -4.14
C ALA A 200 -21.94 0.27 -2.61
N ASP A 201 -21.38 -0.80 -2.05
CA ASP A 201 -21.04 -0.88 -0.63
C ASP A 201 -19.92 0.09 -0.24
N THR A 202 -18.89 0.22 -1.09
CA THR A 202 -17.85 1.22 -0.89
C THR A 202 -18.41 2.64 -0.88
N GLU A 203 -19.29 2.97 -1.83
CA GLU A 203 -19.92 4.28 -1.93
C GLU A 203 -20.70 4.64 -0.66
N LYS A 204 -21.42 3.69 -0.03
CA LYS A 204 -22.11 3.93 1.25
C LYS A 204 -21.15 4.48 2.33
N VAL A 205 -19.98 3.85 2.47
CA VAL A 205 -18.97 4.22 3.47
C VAL A 205 -18.30 5.55 3.11
N ILE A 206 -17.85 5.70 1.86
CA ILE A 206 -17.13 6.89 1.42
C ILE A 206 -18.02 8.13 1.40
N GLN A 207 -19.30 8.01 1.03
CA GLN A 207 -20.26 9.11 1.10
C GLN A 207 -20.52 9.54 2.54
N PHE A 208 -20.55 8.60 3.49
CA PHE A 208 -20.70 8.93 4.90
C PHE A 208 -19.50 9.74 5.41
N LEU A 209 -18.28 9.28 5.15
CA LEU A 209 -17.06 9.97 5.58
C LEU A 209 -16.88 11.33 4.88
N SER A 210 -17.21 11.41 3.58
CA SER A 210 -17.09 12.65 2.79
C SER A 210 -17.96 13.82 3.28
N ARG A 211 -18.95 13.57 4.16
CA ARG A 211 -19.74 14.66 4.80
C ARG A 211 -18.88 15.53 5.72
N LYS A 212 -17.78 14.99 6.22
CA LYS A 212 -16.82 15.73 7.04
C LYS A 212 -15.80 16.41 6.15
N THR A 213 -15.89 17.73 6.06
CA THR A 213 -15.03 18.57 5.22
C THR A 213 -14.02 19.39 6.00
N SER A 214 -14.13 19.44 7.34
CA SER A 214 -13.27 20.22 8.24
C SER A 214 -12.90 19.41 9.50
N PRO A 215 -11.70 19.64 10.09
CA PRO A 215 -11.37 19.12 11.42
C PRO A 215 -12.38 19.56 12.50
N THR A 216 -12.97 20.75 12.35
CA THR A 216 -13.88 21.34 13.35
C THR A 216 -15.32 20.82 13.29
N THR A 217 -15.70 20.04 12.27
CA THR A 217 -17.07 19.52 12.11
C THR A 217 -17.13 18.03 12.42
N ASN A 218 -17.79 17.62 13.49
CA ASN A 218 -17.89 16.20 13.86
C ASN A 218 -18.78 15.39 12.90
N LEU A 219 -18.61 14.06 12.90
CA LEU A 219 -19.56 13.16 12.26
C LEU A 219 -20.93 13.23 12.95
N GLU A 220 -22.01 12.93 12.22
CA GLU A 220 -23.38 12.92 12.76
C GLU A 220 -23.54 11.99 13.97
N VAL A 221 -22.74 10.93 14.02
CA VAL A 221 -22.66 9.98 15.13
C VAL A 221 -21.19 9.69 15.43
N ALA A 222 -20.83 9.65 16.71
CA ALA A 222 -19.45 9.43 17.16
C ALA A 222 -18.92 8.03 16.77
N GLY A 223 -19.81 7.08 16.50
CA GLY A 223 -19.45 5.80 15.92
C GLY A 223 -20.59 5.24 15.06
N ILE A 224 -20.22 4.50 14.02
CA ILE A 224 -21.16 3.75 13.18
C ILE A 224 -20.49 2.49 12.61
N GLY A 225 -21.26 1.42 12.43
CA GLY A 225 -20.83 0.23 11.68
C GLY A 225 -21.65 0.05 10.40
N PHE A 226 -20.98 -0.40 9.34
CA PHE A 226 -21.60 -0.83 8.09
C PHE A 226 -21.36 -2.32 7.91
N MET A 227 -22.43 -3.11 7.85
CA MET A 227 -22.38 -4.49 7.41
C MET A 227 -22.48 -4.52 5.89
N LEU A 228 -21.45 -5.05 5.24
CA LEU A 228 -21.28 -5.02 3.79
C LEU A 228 -21.06 -6.43 3.24
N ARG A 229 -21.20 -6.59 1.92
CA ARG A 229 -20.96 -7.88 1.24
C ARG A 229 -21.75 -9.02 1.90
N ASN A 230 -23.07 -8.86 2.00
CA ASN A 230 -23.98 -9.81 2.67
C ASN A 230 -23.57 -10.13 4.11
N ASP A 231 -23.31 -9.08 4.90
CA ASP A 231 -22.89 -9.16 6.30
C ASP A 231 -21.54 -9.88 6.55
N GLU A 232 -20.74 -10.16 5.51
CA GLU A 232 -19.42 -10.78 5.67
C GLU A 232 -18.34 -9.80 6.15
N TYR A 233 -18.49 -8.51 5.81
CA TYR A 233 -17.57 -7.46 6.22
C TYR A 233 -18.25 -6.47 7.16
N LEU A 234 -17.55 -6.11 8.23
CA LEU A 234 -17.88 -4.97 9.06
C LEU A 234 -16.89 -3.84 8.77
N VAL A 235 -17.39 -2.68 8.36
CA VAL A 235 -16.64 -1.43 8.38
C VAL A 235 -17.06 -0.64 9.60
N GLN A 236 -16.20 -0.59 10.60
CA GLN A 236 -16.43 0.17 11.82
C GLN A 236 -15.73 1.52 11.77
N ILE A 237 -16.50 2.57 12.01
CA ILE A 237 -16.02 3.95 12.03
C ILE A 237 -16.22 4.51 13.43
N ARG A 238 -15.18 5.13 13.99
CA ARG A 238 -15.25 5.87 15.25
C ARG A 238 -14.48 7.16 15.15
N GLU A 239 -15.10 8.25 15.59
CA GLU A 239 -14.45 9.54 15.68
C GLU A 239 -13.75 9.67 17.04
N ASN A 240 -12.49 10.10 17.01
CA ASN A 240 -11.73 10.43 18.21
C ASN A 240 -11.74 11.94 18.39
N THR A 241 -12.25 12.38 19.53
CA THR A 241 -12.32 13.79 19.92
C THR A 241 -11.41 14.09 21.10
N ASP A 242 -10.98 15.34 21.21
CA ASP A 242 -10.26 15.85 22.39
C ASP A 242 -11.23 16.21 23.52
N LEU A 243 -10.69 16.82 24.59
CA LEU A 243 -11.48 17.25 25.76
C LEU A 243 -12.50 18.35 25.44
N GLU A 244 -12.31 19.08 24.33
CA GLU A 244 -13.23 20.11 23.84
C GLU A 244 -14.24 19.54 22.83
N ASN A 245 -14.24 18.22 22.66
CA ASN A 245 -15.05 17.49 21.71
C ASN A 245 -14.76 17.83 20.24
N ILE A 246 -13.53 18.29 19.95
CA ILE A 246 -13.06 18.56 18.59
C ILE A 246 -12.40 17.29 18.05
N ALA A 247 -12.86 16.82 16.90
CA ALA A 247 -12.34 15.62 16.26
C ALA A 247 -10.96 15.82 15.63
N TYR A 248 -9.99 15.01 16.04
CA TYR A 248 -8.63 15.04 15.49
C TYR A 248 -8.30 13.83 14.60
N SER A 249 -9.08 12.75 14.71
CA SER A 249 -8.97 11.61 13.78
C SER A 249 -10.25 10.79 13.72
N VAL A 250 -10.39 9.99 12.65
CA VAL A 250 -11.41 8.94 12.55
C VAL A 250 -10.69 7.61 12.40
N MET A 251 -11.02 6.65 13.26
CA MET A 251 -10.62 5.25 13.09
C MET A 251 -11.60 4.58 12.13
N VAL A 252 -11.06 3.89 11.12
CA VAL A 252 -11.82 3.05 10.22
C VAL A 252 -11.22 1.66 10.24
N ASN A 253 -11.96 0.68 10.75
CA ASN A 253 -11.55 -0.70 10.74
C ASN A 253 -12.39 -1.46 9.70
N ILE A 254 -11.73 -2.17 8.79
CA ILE A 254 -12.39 -3.08 7.84
C ILE A 254 -12.08 -4.50 8.32
N ILE A 255 -13.12 -5.26 8.63
CA ILE A 255 -12.98 -6.56 9.30
C ILE A 255 -13.81 -7.59 8.56
N TYR A 256 -13.16 -8.64 8.07
CA TYR A 256 -13.85 -9.84 7.62
C TYR A 256 -14.35 -10.63 8.84
N ARG A 257 -15.61 -11.03 8.83
CA ARG A 257 -16.28 -11.69 9.97
C ARG A 257 -16.14 -13.20 9.90
N ASP A 258 -14.90 -13.68 9.97
CA ASP A 258 -14.60 -15.11 10.06
C ASP A 258 -14.97 -15.71 11.43
N ASP A 259 -14.81 -17.03 11.57
CA ASP A 259 -15.13 -17.74 12.83
C ASP A 259 -14.20 -17.35 13.99
N LYS A 260 -13.05 -16.74 13.71
CA LYS A 260 -12.14 -16.19 14.72
C LYS A 260 -12.67 -14.88 15.28
N TRP A 261 -13.27 -14.04 14.43
CA TRP A 261 -13.80 -12.75 14.83
C TRP A 261 -15.20 -12.81 15.44
N LYS A 262 -16.10 -13.67 14.95
CA LYS A 262 -17.51 -13.76 15.41
C LYS A 262 -17.67 -13.82 16.95
N PRO A 263 -16.85 -14.56 17.73
CA PRO A 263 -16.95 -14.56 19.18
C PRO A 263 -16.68 -13.19 19.83
N LEU A 264 -15.93 -12.32 19.14
CA LEU A 264 -15.57 -10.97 19.59
C LEU A 264 -16.64 -9.93 19.24
N GLU A 265 -17.61 -10.25 18.39
CA GLU A 265 -18.59 -9.31 17.84
C GLU A 265 -19.28 -8.48 18.93
N LYS A 266 -19.73 -9.12 20.01
CA LYS A 266 -20.36 -8.43 21.13
C LYS A 266 -19.45 -7.39 21.77
N LEU A 267 -18.16 -7.66 21.92
CA LEU A 267 -17.19 -6.73 22.51
C LEU A 267 -16.92 -5.53 21.60
N TYR A 268 -16.94 -5.74 20.28
CA TYR A 268 -16.52 -4.73 19.31
C TYR A 268 -17.67 -3.87 18.77
N ILE A 269 -18.91 -4.38 18.77
CA ILE A 269 -20.09 -3.65 18.24
C ILE A 269 -20.91 -2.97 19.35
N GLN A 270 -20.71 -3.33 20.63
CA GLN A 270 -21.45 -2.72 21.74
C GLN A 270 -21.45 -1.20 21.66
N GLU A 271 -22.65 -0.61 21.73
CA GLU A 271 -22.91 0.83 21.79
C GLU A 271 -22.75 1.61 20.46
N ILE A 272 -22.58 0.92 19.32
CA ILE A 272 -22.47 1.57 18.00
C ILE A 272 -23.68 1.21 17.10
N PRO A 273 -24.39 2.20 16.51
CA PRO A 273 -25.43 1.94 15.51
C PRO A 273 -24.89 1.18 14.29
N ILE A 274 -25.63 0.18 13.82
CA ILE A 274 -25.27 -0.63 12.64
C ILE A 274 -26.21 -0.33 11.48
N ARG A 275 -25.64 -0.16 10.28
CA ARG A 275 -26.34 -0.09 8.99
C ARG A 275 -26.02 -1.33 8.16
N HIS A 276 -27.00 -1.82 7.41
CA HIS A 276 -26.86 -2.90 6.42
C HIS A 276 -27.02 -2.29 5.01
#